data_AF-A0A392P0B8-F1
#
_entry.id   AF-A0A392P0B8-F1
#
_cell.length_a   1.000
_cell.length_b   1.000
_cell.length_c   1.000
_cell.angle_alpha   90.00
_cell.angle_beta   90.00
_cell.angle_gamma   90.00
#
_symmetry.space_group_name_H-M   'P 1'
#
loop_
_entity.id
_entity.type
_entity.pdbx_description
1 polymer ?
#
loop_
_entity_poly.entity_id
_entity_poly.type
_entity_poly.pdbx_seq_one_letter_code
_entity_poly.pdbx_strand_id
1 'polypeptide(L)'
;MTTAMVPFIGVIHNGTWFLKGLGSNRNVICESYSQETDTWTPVSNGMVNGWRNPSISLNGQLYALDCQDGCKLKVYDGATDSWKKFIDSRLHLGSSRALDAAALVSLNGKLCIIRNNMSISLVDVSSPNKRVESNPHLWENIAGKGPVRSLVRNLWSTIAGRSGLKSHIVHCQVLQA
;
A
#
# COMPACT_ATOMS: atom_id res chain seq x y z
N MET A 1 19.62 11.16 8.34
CA MET A 1 19.00 12.06 7.35
C MET A 1 19.96 13.21 7.11
N THR A 2 20.12 13.63 5.86
CA THR A 2 21.00 14.76 5.49
C THR A 2 20.27 16.10 5.53
N THR A 3 18.96 16.08 5.33
CA THR A 3 18.09 17.26 5.35
C THR A 3 17.02 17.09 6.42
N ALA A 4 16.72 18.15 7.18
CA ALA A 4 15.58 18.15 8.10
C ALA A 4 14.26 17.97 7.31
N MET A 5 13.46 16.97 7.68
CA MET A 5 12.18 16.68 7.02
C MET A 5 11.14 16.17 8.00
N VAL A 6 9.87 16.42 7.70
CA VAL A 6 8.73 15.71 8.31
C VAL A 6 8.38 14.52 7.40
N PRO A 7 8.71 13.27 7.79
CA PRO A 7 8.45 12.10 6.95
C PRO A 7 6.97 11.75 6.92
N PHE A 8 6.49 11.29 5.76
CA PHE A 8 5.11 10.78 5.63
C PHE A 8 5.01 9.52 4.76
N ILE A 9 6.07 9.11 4.07
CA ILE A 9 6.16 7.81 3.38
C ILE A 9 7.52 7.17 3.62
N GLY A 10 7.55 5.88 3.97
CA GLY A 10 8.77 5.08 4.07
C GLY A 10 8.56 3.71 3.43
N VAL A 11 9.58 3.18 2.73
CA VAL A 11 9.57 1.80 2.23
C VAL A 11 10.99 1.26 2.18
N ILE A 12 11.15 -0.02 2.46
CA ILE A 12 12.40 -0.74 2.21
C ILE A 12 12.24 -1.50 0.90
N HIS A 13 13.16 -1.31 -0.03
CA HIS A 13 13.17 -2.02 -1.29
C HIS A 13 14.61 -2.38 -1.67
N ASN A 14 14.85 -3.67 -1.95
CA ASN A 14 16.18 -4.21 -2.27
C ASN A 14 17.25 -3.84 -1.23
N GLY A 15 16.91 -3.89 0.06
CA GLY A 15 17.83 -3.55 1.17
C GLY A 15 18.00 -2.05 1.42
N THR A 16 17.61 -1.20 0.48
CA THR A 16 17.69 0.26 0.62
C THR A 16 16.43 0.80 1.28
N TRP A 17 16.61 1.66 2.28
CA TRP A 17 15.50 2.35 2.95
C TRP A 17 15.23 3.65 2.22
N PHE A 18 14.00 3.89 1.82
CA PHE A 18 13.58 5.14 1.19
C PHE A 18 12.62 5.87 2.10
N LEU A 19 12.83 7.18 2.21
CA LEU A 19 12.02 8.07 3.02
C LEU A 19 11.62 9.28 2.18
N LYS A 20 10.32 9.62 2.19
CA LYS A 20 9.78 10.83 1.57
C LYS A 20 9.11 11.68 2.63
N GLY A 21 9.40 12.97 2.58
CA GLY A 21 8.94 13.94 3.56
C GLY A 21 8.80 15.35 2.99
N LEU A 22 8.33 16.26 3.84
CA LEU A 22 8.34 17.70 3.57
C LEU A 22 9.57 18.32 4.22
N GLY A 23 10.41 18.98 3.42
CA GLY A 23 11.53 19.77 3.93
C GLY A 23 11.07 21.09 4.55
N SER A 24 12.00 21.83 5.15
CA SER A 24 11.73 23.13 5.80
C SER A 24 11.03 24.15 4.89
N ASN A 25 11.32 24.10 3.59
CA ASN A 25 10.71 24.98 2.59
C ASN A 25 9.38 24.46 2.02
N ARG A 26 8.79 23.44 2.67
CA ARG A 26 7.57 22.73 2.26
C ARG A 26 7.67 22.05 0.88
N ASN A 27 8.88 21.87 0.37
CA ASN A 27 9.15 21.05 -0.80
C ASN A 27 9.13 19.56 -0.43
N VAL A 28 8.64 18.72 -1.34
CA VAL A 28 8.74 17.27 -1.18
C VAL A 28 10.19 16.86 -1.42
N ILE A 29 10.78 16.19 -0.44
CA ILE A 29 12.14 15.65 -0.51
C ILE A 29 12.11 14.14 -0.32
N CYS A 30 13.06 13.45 -0.95
CA CYS A 30 13.25 12.02 -0.79
C CYS A 30 14.72 11.74 -0.48
N GLU A 31 14.97 10.89 0.49
CA GLU A 31 16.30 10.39 0.81
C GLU A 31 16.29 8.87 0.81
N SER A 32 17.41 8.26 0.46
CA SER A 32 17.67 6.83 0.63
C SER A 32 18.78 6.60 1.63
N TYR A 33 18.65 5.58 2.47
CA TYR A 33 19.70 5.13 3.36
C TYR A 33 20.36 3.86 2.86
N SER A 34 21.68 3.92 2.74
CA SER A 34 22.54 2.78 2.46
C SER A 34 23.18 2.28 3.74
N GLN A 35 22.98 0.99 4.05
CA GLN A 35 23.61 0.33 5.19
C GLN A 35 25.13 0.21 5.01
N GLU A 36 25.61 0.09 3.76
CA GLU A 36 27.04 -0.08 3.46
C GLU A 36 27.86 1.16 3.84
N THR A 37 27.28 2.34 3.66
CA THR A 37 27.94 3.63 3.92
C THR A 37 27.43 4.31 5.18
N ASP A 38 26.42 3.75 5.85
CA ASP A 38 25.71 4.32 6.98
C ASP A 38 25.29 5.79 6.76
N THR A 39 24.83 6.09 5.55
CA THR A 39 24.49 7.47 5.16
C THR A 39 23.14 7.56 4.48
N TRP A 40 22.48 8.69 4.71
CA TRP A 40 21.32 9.12 3.94
C TRP A 40 21.79 9.98 2.78
N THR A 41 21.21 9.78 1.59
CA THR A 41 21.52 10.54 0.38
C THR A 41 20.24 11.01 -0.30
N PRO A 42 20.18 12.24 -0.84
CA PRO A 42 19.03 12.69 -1.62
C PRO A 42 18.82 11.83 -2.86
N VAL A 43 17.56 11.54 -3.19
CA VAL A 43 17.17 10.79 -4.40
C VAL A 43 16.05 11.49 -5.15
N SER A 44 16.10 11.42 -6.47
CA SER A 44 15.15 12.09 -7.39
C SER A 44 14.81 11.25 -8.62
N ASN A 45 15.10 9.93 -8.58
CA ASN A 45 14.83 9.00 -9.67
C ASN A 45 13.32 8.76 -9.89
N GLY A 46 12.99 8.10 -10.99
CA GLY A 46 11.62 7.79 -11.38
C GLY A 46 10.87 6.94 -10.34
N MET A 47 11.59 6.08 -9.59
CA MET A 47 11.04 5.39 -8.42
C MET A 47 10.36 6.38 -7.47
N VAL A 48 11.11 7.35 -6.93
CA VAL A 48 10.56 8.28 -5.93
C VAL A 48 9.60 9.29 -6.55
N ASN A 49 9.74 9.64 -7.83
CA ASN A 49 8.83 10.58 -8.50
C ASN A 49 7.40 10.02 -8.63
N GLY A 50 7.26 8.74 -8.97
CA GLY A 50 5.96 8.07 -9.07
C GLY A 50 5.44 7.45 -7.76
N TRP A 51 6.25 7.48 -6.70
CA TRP A 51 5.94 6.85 -5.41
C TRP A 51 4.83 7.56 -4.64
N ARG A 52 3.80 6.79 -4.29
CA ARG A 52 2.58 7.21 -3.58
C ARG A 52 2.21 6.16 -2.53
N ASN A 53 1.50 6.61 -1.50
CA ASN A 53 0.98 5.76 -0.44
C ASN A 53 -0.39 5.16 -0.80
N PRO A 54 -0.72 3.99 -0.23
CA PRO A 54 0.19 3.02 0.37
C PRO A 54 1.06 2.27 -0.66
N SER A 55 2.23 1.81 -0.23
CA SER A 55 3.19 1.04 -1.02
C SER A 55 3.83 -0.08 -0.20
N ILE A 56 4.29 -1.16 -0.85
CA ILE A 56 4.94 -2.29 -0.19
C ILE A 56 5.98 -2.94 -1.10
N SER A 57 7.11 -3.37 -0.54
CA SER A 57 8.00 -4.31 -1.23
C SER A 57 7.63 -5.75 -0.90
N LEU A 58 7.42 -6.57 -1.93
CA LEU A 58 7.03 -7.97 -1.82
C LEU A 58 7.66 -8.75 -2.97
N ASN A 59 8.28 -9.89 -2.66
CA ASN A 59 8.92 -10.78 -3.64
C ASN A 59 9.91 -10.06 -4.58
N GLY A 60 10.73 -9.15 -4.01
CA GLY A 60 11.72 -8.37 -4.77
C GLY A 60 11.14 -7.29 -5.69
N GLN A 61 9.82 -7.09 -5.68
CA GLN A 61 9.15 -6.02 -6.42
C GLN A 61 8.63 -4.95 -5.47
N LEU A 62 8.41 -3.74 -5.99
CA LEU A 62 7.84 -2.62 -5.25
C LEU A 62 6.48 -2.26 -5.86
N TYR A 63 5.43 -2.44 -5.07
CA TYR A 63 4.04 -2.20 -5.46
C TYR A 63 3.50 -0.94 -4.79
N ALA A 64 2.61 -0.25 -5.48
CA ALA A 64 1.84 0.86 -4.94
C ALA A 64 0.43 0.88 -5.54
N LEU A 65 -0.46 1.67 -4.93
CA LEU A 65 -1.76 1.92 -5.52
C LEU A 65 -1.67 2.74 -6.80
N ASP A 66 -2.52 2.38 -7.76
CA ASP A 66 -2.85 3.20 -8.93
C ASP A 66 -4.28 3.77 -8.86
N CYS A 67 -5.05 3.39 -7.82
CA CYS A 67 -6.32 4.01 -7.46
C CYS A 67 -6.49 4.12 -5.95
N GLN A 68 -7.14 5.20 -5.49
CA GLN A 68 -7.38 5.53 -4.08
C GLN A 68 -8.12 4.42 -3.30
N ASP A 69 -9.13 3.79 -3.92
CA ASP A 69 -9.88 2.68 -3.30
C ASP A 69 -9.12 1.34 -3.37
N GLY A 70 -7.89 1.36 -3.86
CA GLY A 70 -7.04 0.20 -4.03
C GLY A 70 -7.53 -0.80 -5.06
N CYS A 71 -8.41 -0.46 -6.00
CA CYS A 71 -8.88 -1.40 -7.01
C CYS A 71 -7.87 -1.64 -8.16
N LYS A 72 -6.79 -0.84 -8.22
CA LYS A 72 -5.71 -0.92 -9.21
C LYS A 72 -4.35 -0.81 -8.52
N LEU A 73 -3.40 -1.61 -8.97
CA LEU A 73 -2.01 -1.55 -8.52
C LEU A 73 -1.07 -1.26 -9.68
N LYS A 74 0.04 -0.64 -9.33
CA LYS A 74 1.19 -0.42 -10.20
C LYS A 74 2.44 -1.00 -9.55
N VAL A 75 3.40 -1.35 -10.37
CA VAL A 75 4.70 -1.89 -9.95
C VAL A 75 5.82 -1.02 -10.50
N TYR A 76 6.85 -0.82 -9.71
CA TYR A 76 8.05 -0.13 -10.16
C TYR A 76 8.91 -1.05 -11.03
N ASP A 77 9.31 -0.56 -12.20
CA ASP A 77 10.24 -1.22 -13.11
C ASP A 77 11.60 -0.51 -13.06
N GLY A 78 12.58 -1.16 -12.44
CA GLY A 78 13.94 -0.64 -12.33
C GLY A 78 14.68 -0.53 -13.66
N ALA A 79 14.29 -1.27 -14.70
CA ALA A 79 14.96 -1.21 -16.00
C ALA A 79 14.62 0.09 -16.76
N THR A 80 13.42 0.62 -16.57
CA THR A 80 12.96 1.87 -17.19
C THR A 80 12.87 3.03 -16.22
N ASP A 81 13.26 2.81 -14.95
CA ASP A 81 13.09 3.75 -13.84
C ASP A 81 11.69 4.38 -13.84
N SER A 82 10.66 3.54 -13.93
CA SER A 82 9.28 4.03 -14.09
C SER A 82 8.25 3.12 -13.41
N TRP A 83 7.05 3.66 -13.18
CA TRP A 83 5.94 2.88 -12.64
C TRP A 83 5.03 2.39 -13.75
N LYS A 84 4.77 1.09 -13.79
CA LYS A 84 3.91 0.44 -14.78
C LYS A 84 2.62 -0.03 -14.15
N LYS A 85 1.51 0.07 -14.89
CA LYS A 85 0.24 -0.56 -14.51
C LYS A 85 0.47 -2.06 -14.35
N PHE A 86 -0.02 -2.62 -13.25
CA PHE A 86 0.22 -4.02 -12.91
C PHE A 86 -1.05 -4.86 -13.02
N ILE A 87 -2.05 -4.55 -12.18
CA ILE A 87 -3.30 -5.31 -12.14
C ILE A 87 -4.48 -4.36 -11.85
N ASP A 88 -5.62 -4.66 -12.47
CA ASP A 88 -6.86 -3.90 -12.34
C ASP A 88 -7.99 -4.88 -12.03
N SER A 89 -8.63 -4.72 -10.88
CA SER A 89 -9.80 -5.52 -10.48
C SER A 89 -11.04 -5.21 -11.32
N ARG A 90 -11.04 -4.08 -12.05
CA ARG A 90 -12.15 -3.48 -12.81
C ARG A 90 -13.39 -3.15 -11.97
N LEU A 91 -13.30 -3.28 -10.65
CA LEU A 91 -14.38 -2.98 -9.72
C LEU A 91 -13.97 -1.82 -8.81
N HIS A 92 -14.24 -0.60 -9.25
CA HIS A 92 -14.15 0.57 -8.38
C HIS A 92 -15.25 0.49 -7.32
N LEU A 93 -14.85 0.67 -6.06
CA LEU A 93 -15.78 0.61 -4.93
C LEU A 93 -16.47 1.96 -4.69
N GLY A 94 -15.84 3.06 -5.13
CA GLY A 94 -16.36 4.42 -5.02
C GLY A 94 -15.34 5.41 -4.50
N SER A 95 -15.77 6.66 -4.31
CA SER A 95 -14.91 7.81 -3.93
C SER A 95 -15.04 8.23 -2.46
N SER A 96 -15.77 7.48 -1.65
CA SER A 96 -15.90 7.77 -0.22
C SER A 96 -14.58 7.52 0.49
N ARG A 97 -14.17 8.42 1.40
CA ARG A 97 -12.98 8.21 2.25
C ARG A 97 -13.00 6.93 3.07
N ALA A 98 -14.18 6.36 3.30
CA ALA A 98 -14.32 5.06 3.95
C ALA A 98 -13.77 3.92 3.07
N LEU A 99 -13.70 4.11 1.75
CA LEU A 99 -13.19 3.13 0.80
C LEU A 99 -11.73 3.35 0.43
N ASP A 100 -11.14 4.48 0.83
CA ASP A 100 -9.71 4.73 0.65
C ASP A 100 -8.90 3.57 1.27
N ALA A 101 -8.00 3.02 0.46
CA ALA A 101 -7.05 2.02 0.91
C ALA A 101 -6.01 2.71 1.82
N ALA A 102 -6.02 2.28 3.08
CA ALA A 102 -5.21 2.85 4.15
C ALA A 102 -3.88 2.10 4.32
N ALA A 103 -3.82 0.82 3.96
CA ALA A 103 -2.61 0.02 4.08
C ALA A 103 -2.49 -1.05 2.98
N LEU A 104 -1.25 -1.34 2.62
CA LEU A 104 -0.84 -2.54 1.90
C LEU A 104 0.05 -3.37 2.83
N VAL A 105 -0.29 -4.63 3.04
CA VAL A 105 0.49 -5.57 3.86
C VAL A 105 0.70 -6.89 3.12
N SER A 106 1.73 -7.64 3.47
CA SER A 106 1.92 -9.00 2.94
C SER A 106 1.27 -10.01 3.87
N LEU A 107 0.37 -10.84 3.35
CA LEU A 107 -0.28 -11.91 4.09
C LEU A 107 -0.17 -13.21 3.28
N ASN A 108 0.55 -14.20 3.81
CA ASN A 108 0.77 -15.51 3.18
C ASN A 108 1.31 -15.39 1.73
N GLY A 109 2.25 -14.47 1.50
CA GLY A 109 2.85 -14.23 0.18
C GLY A 109 1.95 -13.49 -0.82
N LYS A 110 0.72 -13.14 -0.42
CA LYS A 110 -0.20 -12.29 -1.20
C LYS A 110 -0.18 -10.86 -0.69
N LEU A 111 -0.53 -9.93 -1.57
CA LEU A 111 -0.69 -8.52 -1.22
C LEU A 111 -2.11 -8.30 -0.67
N CYS A 112 -2.20 -7.74 0.52
CA CYS A 112 -3.45 -7.49 1.23
C CYS A 112 -3.73 -5.99 1.26
N ILE A 113 -4.89 -5.58 0.72
CA ILE A 113 -5.36 -4.20 0.67
C ILE A 113 -6.38 -4.00 1.77
N ILE A 114 -6.13 -3.05 2.66
CA ILE A 114 -7.00 -2.76 3.80
C ILE A 114 -7.50 -1.31 3.67
N ARG A 115 -8.81 -1.13 3.77
CA ARG A 115 -9.48 0.17 3.59
C ARG A 115 -9.98 0.74 4.91
N ASN A 116 -10.28 2.04 4.94
CA ASN A 116 -10.79 2.71 6.14
C ASN A 116 -12.10 2.10 6.70
N ASN A 117 -12.95 1.52 5.85
CA ASN A 117 -14.14 0.78 6.24
C ASN A 117 -13.84 -0.66 6.71
N MET A 118 -12.56 -0.99 6.86
CA MET A 118 -12.04 -2.28 7.31
C MET A 118 -12.33 -3.44 6.35
N SER A 119 -12.73 -3.14 5.10
CA SER A 119 -12.79 -4.17 4.06
C SER A 119 -11.39 -4.55 3.60
N ILE A 120 -11.25 -5.83 3.24
CA ILE A 120 -9.97 -6.46 2.91
C ILE A 120 -10.07 -7.14 1.55
N SER A 121 -9.10 -6.89 0.68
CA SER A 121 -8.89 -7.63 -0.57
C SER A 121 -7.52 -8.30 -0.56
N LEU A 122 -7.42 -9.57 -0.96
CA LEU A 122 -6.17 -10.24 -1.26
C LEU A 122 -5.92 -10.25 -2.76
N VAL A 123 -4.68 -9.96 -3.13
CA VAL A 123 -4.19 -9.93 -4.50
C VAL A 123 -3.03 -10.90 -4.62
N ASP A 124 -3.17 -11.87 -5.51
CA ASP A 124 -2.07 -12.75 -5.87
C ASP A 124 -1.17 -12.06 -6.91
N VAL A 125 0.01 -11.62 -6.47
CA VAL A 125 0.98 -10.90 -7.30
C VAL A 125 2.02 -11.84 -7.95
N SER A 126 1.93 -13.15 -7.72
CA SER A 126 2.89 -14.12 -8.27
C SER A 126 2.75 -14.35 -9.78
N SER A 127 1.58 -14.02 -10.36
CA SER A 127 1.23 -14.27 -11.76
C SER A 127 0.83 -12.98 -12.49
N PRO A 128 1.79 -12.11 -12.86
CA PRO A 128 1.53 -10.76 -13.37
C PRO A 128 0.83 -10.70 -14.74
N ASN A 129 0.91 -11.78 -15.53
CA ASN A 129 0.42 -11.81 -16.91
C ASN A 129 -1.05 -12.20 -17.04
N LYS A 130 -1.77 -12.41 -15.93
CA LYS A 130 -3.15 -12.90 -15.95
C LYS A 130 -4.12 -11.74 -15.66
N ARG A 131 -5.09 -11.54 -16.56
CA ARG A 131 -6.17 -10.57 -16.34
C ARG A 131 -7.09 -11.08 -15.23
N VAL A 132 -7.51 -10.21 -14.31
CA VAL A 132 -8.44 -10.58 -13.21
C VAL A 132 -9.73 -11.21 -13.76
N GLU A 133 -10.24 -10.71 -14.89
CA GLU A 133 -11.42 -11.27 -15.55
C GLU A 133 -11.28 -12.74 -15.95
N SER A 134 -10.09 -13.15 -16.36
CA SER A 134 -9.79 -14.53 -16.74
C SER A 134 -9.39 -15.42 -15.56
N ASN A 135 -9.15 -14.84 -14.37
CA ASN A 135 -8.76 -15.59 -13.19
C ASN A 135 -9.18 -14.84 -11.91
N PRO A 136 -10.42 -15.06 -11.42
CA PRO A 136 -10.94 -14.36 -10.24
C PRO A 136 -10.17 -14.69 -8.96
N HIS A 137 -9.39 -15.77 -8.92
CA HIS A 137 -8.55 -16.11 -7.76
C HIS A 137 -7.36 -15.16 -7.56
N LEU A 138 -7.05 -14.32 -8.57
CA LEU A 138 -6.03 -13.28 -8.45
C LEU A 138 -6.44 -12.14 -7.52
N TRP A 139 -7.74 -11.93 -7.34
CA TRP A 139 -8.27 -10.82 -6.56
C TRP A 139 -9.51 -11.25 -5.79
N GLU A 140 -9.35 -11.51 -4.50
CA GLU A 140 -10.43 -11.94 -3.64
C GLU A 140 -10.76 -10.89 -2.58
N ASN A 141 -12.02 -10.52 -2.48
CA ASN A 141 -12.50 -9.72 -1.34
C ASN A 141 -12.81 -10.66 -0.17
N ILE A 142 -11.95 -10.64 0.85
CA ILE A 142 -12.11 -11.47 2.07
C ILE A 142 -13.16 -10.89 3.01
N ALA A 143 -13.37 -9.58 2.97
CA ALA A 143 -14.50 -8.96 3.65
C ALA A 143 -15.82 -9.24 2.90
N GLY A 144 -16.39 -10.44 3.03
CA GLY A 144 -17.63 -10.74 2.31
C GLY A 144 -18.28 -12.12 2.46
N LYS A 145 -17.55 -13.20 2.77
CA LYS A 145 -18.15 -14.55 2.80
C LYS A 145 -18.34 -15.10 4.21
N GLY A 146 -19.59 -15.44 4.53
CA GLY A 146 -19.96 -16.26 5.69
C GLY A 146 -20.00 -15.56 7.07
N PRO A 147 -20.15 -16.33 8.15
CA PRO A 147 -20.33 -15.86 9.54
C PRO A 147 -19.19 -14.96 10.05
N VAL A 148 -17.98 -15.14 9.52
CA VAL A 148 -16.77 -14.37 9.84
C VAL A 148 -16.96 -12.88 9.53
N ARG A 149 -17.73 -12.52 8.49
CA ARG A 149 -18.11 -11.12 8.20
C ARG A 149 -18.84 -10.48 9.37
N SER A 150 -19.72 -11.21 10.05
CA SER A 150 -20.48 -10.67 11.19
C SER A 150 -19.60 -10.51 12.43
N LEU A 151 -18.73 -11.49 12.72
CA LEU A 151 -17.82 -11.45 13.86
C LEU A 151 -16.79 -10.33 13.74
N VAL A 152 -16.13 -10.23 12.58
CA VAL A 152 -15.20 -9.15 12.26
C VAL A 152 -15.94 -7.82 12.31
N ARG A 153 -17.05 -7.65 11.57
CA ARG A 153 -17.82 -6.39 11.58
C ARG A 153 -18.32 -6.01 12.97
N ASN A 154 -18.80 -6.95 13.79
CA ASN A 154 -19.36 -6.68 15.11
C ASN A 154 -18.25 -6.33 16.12
N LEU A 155 -17.16 -7.11 16.14
CA LEU A 155 -15.99 -6.82 16.96
C LEU A 155 -15.43 -5.42 16.62
N TRP A 156 -15.33 -5.11 15.33
CA TRP A 156 -14.79 -3.83 14.87
C TRP A 156 -15.76 -2.66 15.01
N SER A 157 -17.08 -2.87 14.86
CA SER A 157 -18.09 -1.84 15.14
C SER A 157 -18.11 -1.43 16.61
N THR A 158 -17.64 -2.31 17.50
CA THR A 158 -17.50 -2.04 18.93
C THR A 158 -16.24 -1.21 19.21
N ILE A 159 -15.16 -1.43 18.45
CA ILE A 159 -13.88 -0.70 18.59
C ILE A 159 -13.94 0.67 17.91
N ALA A 160 -14.62 0.80 16.78
CA ALA A 160 -14.68 2.03 15.98
C ALA A 160 -15.58 3.14 16.57
N GLY A 161 -16.33 2.85 17.64
CA GLY A 161 -17.24 3.78 18.30
C GLY A 161 -18.51 4.05 17.49
N ARG A 162 -19.69 3.97 18.13
CA ARG A 162 -21.01 4.17 17.49
C ARG A 162 -21.33 5.63 17.09
N SER A 163 -20.36 6.54 17.09
CA SER A 163 -20.60 7.99 16.93
C SER A 163 -19.79 8.56 15.77
N GLY A 164 -20.48 8.93 14.68
CA GLY A 164 -20.27 10.03 13.71
C GLY A 164 -18.89 10.45 13.18
N LEU A 165 -17.78 10.10 13.80
CA LEU A 165 -16.42 10.38 13.37
C LEU A 165 -16.01 9.31 12.36
N LYS A 166 -15.56 9.75 11.18
CA LYS A 166 -15.01 8.88 10.15
C LYS A 166 -13.79 8.17 10.74
N SER A 167 -13.94 6.90 11.10
CA SER A 167 -12.83 6.07 11.56
C SER A 167 -11.80 5.95 10.42
N HIS A 168 -10.56 6.33 10.70
CA HIS A 168 -9.45 6.24 9.75
C HIS A 168 -8.41 5.31 10.32
N ILE A 169 -7.94 4.36 9.50
CA ILE A 169 -6.86 3.46 9.92
C ILE A 169 -5.57 4.27 9.90
N VAL A 170 -4.92 4.38 11.05
CA VAL A 170 -3.64 5.09 11.21
C VAL A 170 -2.44 4.19 10.98
N HIS A 171 -2.59 2.88 11.24
CA HIS A 171 -1.51 1.91 11.08
C HIS A 171 -2.09 0.50 10.89
N CYS A 172 -1.37 -0.33 10.14
CA CYS A 172 -1.65 -1.75 10.03
C CYS A 172 -0.34 -2.54 9.96
N GLN A 173 -0.28 -3.62 10.73
CA GLN A 173 0.84 -4.56 10.74
C GLN A 173 0.31 -5.99 10.73
N VAL A 174 1.08 -6.88 10.11
CA VAL A 174 0.82 -8.32 10.16
C VAL A 174 1.66 -8.89 11.29
N LEU A 175 1.00 -9.49 12.28
CA LEU A 175 1.67 -10.17 13.39
C LEU A 175 2.02 -11.59 12.93
N GLN A 176 3.29 -11.93 12.97
CA GLN A 176 3.75 -13.31 12.83
C GLN A 176 3.58 -14.00 14.19
N ALA A 177 2.96 -15.18 14.17
CA ALA A 177 2.83 -16.07 15.32
C ALA A 177 3.94 -17.12 15.30
#